data_AF-A0A2H9MGM7-F1
#
_entry.id   AF-A0A2H9MGM7-F1
#
_cell.length_a   1.000
_cell.length_b   1.000
_cell.length_c   1.000
_cell.angle_alpha   90.00
_cell.angle_beta   90.00
_cell.angle_gamma   90.00
#
_symmetry.space_group_name_H-M   'P 1'
#
loop_
_entity.id
_entity.type
_entity.pdbx_description
1 polymer ?
#
loop_
_entity_poly.entity_id
_entity_poly.type
_entity_poly.pdbx_seq_one_letter_code
_entity_poly.pdbx_strand_id
1 'polypeptide(L)'
;MRKKTSALTNKLEEELKLLERHIMVLKAIIKNGPLGIINLAQFTGEPQHKVRYSLKILEQGKLIEATVHGAAITKSIYKRIPYIKSILDRVETKIGEIKQLVAKIETERNL
;
A
#
# COMPACT_ATOMS: atom_id res chain seq x y z
N MET A 1 -23.48 -6.46 -10.80
CA MET A 1 -22.76 -7.76 -10.69
C MET A 1 -21.98 -7.77 -9.38
N ARG A 2 -22.31 -8.65 -8.42
CA ARG A 2 -21.49 -8.81 -7.19
C ARG A 2 -20.17 -9.45 -7.59
N LYS A 3 -19.03 -8.79 -7.34
CA LYS A 3 -17.71 -9.46 -7.44
C LYS A 3 -17.78 -10.71 -6.56
N LYS A 4 -17.59 -11.90 -7.14
CA LYS A 4 -17.35 -13.11 -6.36
C LYS A 4 -15.99 -12.95 -5.70
N THR A 5 -15.96 -12.39 -4.50
CA THR A 5 -14.73 -12.26 -3.71
C THR A 5 -14.38 -13.66 -3.18
N SER A 6 -13.34 -14.29 -3.73
CA SER A 6 -12.88 -15.62 -3.31
C SER A 6 -12.27 -15.56 -1.91
N ALA A 7 -12.81 -16.30 -0.95
CA ALA A 7 -12.25 -16.37 0.41
C ALA A 7 -10.75 -16.69 0.43
N LEU A 8 -10.25 -17.38 -0.59
CA LEU A 8 -8.83 -17.70 -0.78
C LEU A 8 -7.96 -16.47 -1.06
N THR A 9 -8.42 -15.51 -1.87
CA THR A 9 -7.60 -14.36 -2.32
C THR A 9 -8.04 -13.03 -1.72
N ASN A 10 -9.21 -12.96 -1.09
CA ASN A 10 -9.78 -11.71 -0.56
C ASN A 10 -8.82 -10.96 0.36
N LYS A 11 -8.21 -11.66 1.32
CA LYS A 11 -7.28 -11.03 2.26
C LYS A 11 -6.07 -10.42 1.53
N LEU A 12 -5.52 -11.10 0.53
CA LEU A 12 -4.42 -10.57 -0.27
C LEU A 12 -4.85 -9.31 -1.04
N GLU A 13 -6.02 -9.32 -1.67
CA GLU A 13 -6.55 -8.14 -2.37
C GLU A 13 -6.78 -6.95 -1.43
N GLU A 14 -7.26 -7.20 -0.21
CA GLU A 14 -7.46 -6.17 0.81
C GLU A 14 -6.13 -5.57 1.25
N GLU A 15 -5.13 -6.41 1.59
CA GLU A 15 -3.80 -5.96 2.00
C GLU A 15 -3.09 -5.16 0.89
N LEU A 16 -3.23 -5.56 -0.38
CA LEU A 16 -2.68 -4.81 -1.51
C LEU A 16 -3.31 -3.43 -1.65
N LYS A 17 -4.64 -3.30 -1.48
CA LYS A 17 -5.34 -2.00 -1.48
C LYS A 17 -4.94 -1.13 -0.29
N LEU A 18 -4.72 -1.73 0.88
CA LEU A 18 -4.22 -1.01 2.05
C LEU A 18 -2.84 -0.44 1.78
N LEU A 19 -1.92 -1.27 1.27
CA LEU A 19 -0.56 -0.86 0.94
C LEU A 19 -0.53 0.24 -0.12
N GLU A 20 -1.29 0.08 -1.21
CA GLU A 20 -1.44 1.10 -2.25
C GLU A 20 -1.82 2.46 -1.66
N ARG A 21 -2.86 2.48 -0.82
CA ARG A 21 -3.30 3.71 -0.17
C ARG A 21 -2.22 4.32 0.72
N HIS A 22 -1.52 3.51 1.51
CA HIS A 22 -0.42 3.99 2.35
C HIS A 22 0.68 4.65 1.52
N ILE A 23 1.06 4.04 0.38
CA ILE A 23 2.06 4.58 -0.53
C ILE A 23 1.55 5.86 -1.22
N MET A 24 0.27 5.94 -1.58
CA MET A 24 -0.33 7.16 -2.15
C MET A 24 -0.28 8.33 -1.16
N VAL A 25 -0.63 8.10 0.11
CA VAL A 25 -0.54 9.12 1.17
C VAL A 25 0.92 9.56 1.36
N LEU A 26 1.85 8.63 1.46
CA LEU A 26 3.28 8.93 1.60
C LEU A 26 3.81 9.74 0.40
N LYS A 27 3.45 9.35 -0.83
CA LYS A 27 3.81 10.05 -2.06
C LYS A 27 3.28 11.48 -2.08
N ALA A 28 2.06 11.72 -1.60
CA ALA A 28 1.48 13.06 -1.52
C ALA A 28 2.26 13.97 -0.56
N ILE A 29 2.70 13.45 0.59
CA ILE A 29 3.53 14.18 1.56
C ILE A 29 4.91 14.48 0.97
N ILE A 30 5.55 13.49 0.32
CA ILE A 30 6.85 13.70 -0.34
C ILE A 30 6.78 14.80 -1.39
N LYS A 31 5.70 14.80 -2.21
CA LYS A 31 5.56 15.73 -3.33
C LYS A 31 5.24 17.17 -2.90
N ASN A 32 4.38 17.33 -1.89
CA ASN A 32 3.79 18.64 -1.56
C ASN A 32 4.27 19.20 -0.21
N GLY A 33 5.12 18.47 0.53
CA GLY A 33 5.55 18.84 1.87
C GLY A 33 4.55 18.43 2.95
N PRO A 34 4.61 19.06 4.14
CA PRO A 34 3.71 18.75 5.23
C PRO A 34 2.24 18.93 4.83
N LEU A 35 1.43 17.89 5.03
CA LEU A 35 0.00 17.92 4.67
C LEU A 35 -0.89 17.43 5.81
N GLY A 36 -1.96 18.18 6.06
CA GLY A 36 -3.05 17.75 6.94
C GLY A 36 -3.94 16.69 6.29
N ILE A 37 -4.71 15.99 7.14
CA ILE A 37 -5.62 14.90 6.74
C ILE A 37 -6.64 15.30 5.67
N ILE A 38 -7.14 16.53 5.69
CA ILE A 38 -8.14 17.03 4.73
C ILE A 38 -7.53 17.11 3.33
N ASN A 39 -6.38 17.75 3.20
CA ASN A 39 -5.66 17.87 1.92
C ASN A 39 -5.25 16.49 1.41
N LEU A 40 -4.78 15.60 2.29
CA LEU A 40 -4.43 14.23 1.92
C LEU A 40 -5.63 13.44 1.39
N ALA A 41 -6.81 13.57 2.01
CA ALA A 41 -8.04 12.97 1.51
C ALA A 41 -8.41 13.49 0.12
N GLN A 42 -8.27 14.80 -0.12
CA GLN A 42 -8.48 15.39 -1.44
C GLN A 42 -7.47 14.88 -2.49
N PHE A 43 -6.18 14.83 -2.15
CA PHE A 43 -5.13 14.38 -3.09
C PHE A 43 -5.22 12.89 -3.43
N THR A 44 -5.65 12.07 -2.48
CA THR A 44 -5.74 10.61 -2.67
C THR A 44 -7.11 10.15 -3.15
N GLY A 45 -8.15 10.99 -3.02
CA GLY A 45 -9.54 10.60 -3.26
C GLY A 45 -10.11 9.66 -2.18
N GLU A 46 -9.36 9.41 -1.10
CA GLU A 46 -9.74 8.48 -0.04
C GLU A 46 -10.48 9.17 1.10
N PRO A 47 -11.48 8.52 1.73
CA PRO A 47 -12.14 9.02 2.92
C PRO A 47 -11.15 9.35 4.05
N GLN A 48 -11.42 10.44 4.78
CA GLN A 48 -10.52 10.92 5.85
C GLN A 48 -10.18 9.83 6.88
N HIS A 49 -11.13 8.99 7.31
CA HIS A 49 -10.85 7.93 8.28
C HIS A 49 -9.84 6.88 7.76
N LYS A 50 -9.82 6.61 6.45
CA LYS A 50 -8.82 5.71 5.83
C LYS A 50 -7.46 6.39 5.65
N VAL A 51 -7.45 7.68 5.36
CA VAL A 51 -6.23 8.49 5.34
C VAL A 51 -5.63 8.55 6.75
N ARG A 52 -6.44 8.78 7.79
CA ARG A 52 -6.03 8.74 9.19
C ARG A 52 -5.35 7.43 9.55
N TYR A 53 -5.98 6.31 9.18
CA TYR A 53 -5.39 5.00 9.40
C TYR A 53 -4.03 4.87 8.69
N SER A 54 -3.92 5.35 7.45
CA SER A 54 -2.66 5.33 6.70
C SER A 54 -1.57 6.18 7.37
N LEU A 55 -1.91 7.38 7.84
CA LEU A 55 -0.99 8.23 8.60
C LEU A 55 -0.47 7.52 9.86
N LYS A 56 -1.35 6.86 10.63
CA LYS A 56 -0.94 6.08 11.80
C LYS A 56 0.08 5.00 11.45
N ILE A 57 -0.15 4.23 10.38
CA ILE A 57 0.77 3.16 9.96
C ILE A 57 2.13 3.74 9.50
N LEU A 58 2.10 4.82 8.72
CA LEU A 58 3.33 5.46 8.23
C LEU A 58 4.15 6.07 9.39
N GLU A 59 3.48 6.66 10.38
CA GLU A 59 4.12 7.22 11.58
C GLU A 59 4.73 6.11 12.46
N GLN A 60 4.01 5.00 12.68
CA GLN A 60 4.55 3.81 13.36
C GLN A 60 5.80 3.25 12.66
N GLY A 61 5.82 3.27 11.32
CA GLY A 61 6.97 2.92 10.50
C GLY A 61 8.12 3.93 10.52
N LYS A 62 7.95 5.05 11.22
CA LYS A 62 8.84 6.22 11.26
C LYS A 62 9.09 6.84 9.88
N LEU A 63 8.18 6.65 8.93
CA LEU A 63 8.29 7.22 7.58
C LEU A 63 7.87 8.69 7.58
N ILE A 64 6.93 9.04 8.46
CA ILE A 64 6.45 10.39 8.68
C ILE A 64 6.44 10.73 10.17
N GLU A 65 6.25 12.00 10.48
CA GLU A 65 6.01 12.55 11.81
C GLU A 65 4.94 13.63 11.78
N ALA A 66 4.22 13.81 12.88
CA ALA A 66 3.26 14.90 13.03
C ALA A 66 3.95 16.25 13.24
N THR A 67 3.45 17.29 12.57
CA THR A 67 3.92 18.68 12.71
C THR A 67 2.73 19.65 12.80
N VAL A 68 3.01 20.91 13.15
CA VAL A 68 1.99 21.99 13.16
C VAL A 68 1.35 22.23 11.78
N HIS A 69 2.02 21.84 10.69
CA HIS A 69 1.53 21.98 9.31
C HIS A 69 0.97 20.67 8.74
N GLY A 70 0.82 19.62 9.57
CA GLY A 70 0.37 18.30 9.16
C GLY A 70 1.49 17.25 9.20
N ALA A 71 1.32 16.15 8.48
CA ALA A 71 2.31 15.07 8.45
C ALA A 71 3.47 15.40 7.51
N ALA A 72 4.71 15.28 7.99
CA ALA A 72 5.93 15.50 7.22
C ALA A 72 6.78 14.22 7.13
N ILE A 73 7.63 14.08 6.12
CA ILE A 73 8.55 12.94 6.01
C ILE A 73 9.69 13.03 7.02
N THR A 74 10.15 11.88 7.51
CA THR A 74 11.37 11.82 8.33
C THR A 74 12.61 11.60 7.47
N LYS A 75 13.80 11.83 8.04
CA LYS A 75 15.08 11.50 7.40
C LYS A 75 15.25 10.01 7.07
N SER A 76 14.49 9.12 7.72
CA SER A 76 14.62 7.67 7.50
C SER A 76 14.11 7.24 6.12
N ILE A 77 13.31 8.09 5.46
CA ILE A 77 12.65 7.79 4.19
C ILE A 77 13.64 7.33 3.10
N TYR A 78 14.82 7.95 3.04
CA TYR A 78 15.85 7.65 2.03
C TYR A 78 16.38 6.21 2.12
N LYS A 79 16.40 5.62 3.31
CA LYS A 79 16.78 4.20 3.52
C LYS A 79 15.59 3.27 3.35
N ARG A 80 14.37 3.74 3.65
CA ARG A 80 13.16 2.93 3.65
C ARG A 80 12.59 2.70 2.25
N ILE A 81 12.66 3.68 1.34
CA ILE A 81 12.13 3.52 -0.03
C ILE A 81 12.82 2.38 -0.80
N PRO A 82 14.16 2.27 -0.84
CA PRO A 82 14.82 1.13 -1.48
C PRO A 82 14.42 -0.22 -0.85
N TYR A 83 14.26 -0.24 0.48
CA TYR A 83 13.81 -1.44 1.18
C TYR A 83 12.39 -1.86 0.79
N ILE A 84 11.45 -0.90 0.75
CA ILE A 84 10.06 -1.15 0.28
C ILE A 84 10.07 -1.70 -1.14
N LYS A 85 10.87 -1.12 -2.04
CA LYS A 85 11.02 -1.63 -3.41
C LYS A 85 11.50 -3.08 -3.42
N SER A 86 12.54 -3.41 -2.66
CA SER A 86 13.05 -4.79 -2.57
C SER A 86 12.01 -5.80 -2.05
N ILE A 87 11.10 -5.36 -1.17
CA ILE A 87 10.02 -6.21 -0.66
C ILE A 87 8.99 -6.44 -1.77
N LEU A 88 8.61 -5.39 -2.50
CA LEU A 88 7.68 -5.50 -3.63
C LEU A 88 8.21 -6.44 -4.72
N ASP A 89 9.50 -6.35 -5.05
CA ASP A 89 10.15 -7.24 -6.03
C ASP A 89 10.09 -8.72 -5.58
N ARG A 90 10.25 -8.98 -4.27
CA ARG A 90 10.10 -10.34 -3.70
C ARG A 90 8.65 -10.82 -3.74
N VAL A 91 7.70 -9.93 -3.44
CA VAL A 91 6.26 -10.23 -3.52
C VAL A 91 5.86 -10.52 -4.96
N GLU A 92 6.34 -9.75 -5.93
CA GLU A 92 6.11 -9.98 -7.36
C GLU A 92 6.61 -11.36 -7.79
N THR A 93 7.86 -11.70 -7.43
CA THR A 93 8.42 -13.04 -7.68
C THR A 93 7.51 -14.13 -7.10
N LYS A 94 7.07 -13.97 -5.85
CA LYS A 94 6.23 -14.98 -5.18
C LYS A 94 4.85 -15.12 -5.82
N ILE A 95 4.24 -14.01 -6.24
CA ILE A 95 3.00 -14.02 -7.00
C ILE A 95 3.19 -14.76 -8.34
N GLY A 96 4.33 -14.54 -9.01
CA GLY A 96 4.71 -15.26 -10.23
C GLY A 96 4.75 -16.78 -10.02
N GLU A 97 5.41 -17.25 -8.97
CA GLU A 97 5.44 -18.68 -8.60
C GLU A 97 4.03 -19.23 -8.33
N ILE A 98 3.19 -18.51 -7.59
CA ILE A 98 1.81 -18.93 -7.30
C ILE A 98 0.99 -19.03 -8.59
N LYS A 99 1.15 -18.07 -9.53
CA LYS A 99 0.48 -18.14 -10.83
C LYS A 99 0.91 -19.36 -11.63
N GLN A 100 2.18 -19.74 -11.59
CA GLN A 100 2.65 -20.97 -12.25
C GLN A 100 2.02 -22.22 -11.63
N LEU A 101 1.84 -22.26 -10.30
CA LEU A 101 1.14 -23.37 -9.64
C LEU A 101 -0.31 -23.47 -10.10
N VAL A 102 -1.02 -22.34 -10.19
CA VAL A 102 -2.41 -22.31 -10.69
C VAL A 102 -2.48 -22.77 -12.15
N ALA A 103 -1.59 -22.29 -13.02
CA ALA A 103 -1.56 -22.70 -14.42
C ALA A 103 -1.30 -24.21 -14.59
N LYS A 104 -0.47 -24.81 -13.73
CA LYS A 104 -0.25 -26.26 -13.73
C LYS A 104 -1.53 -27.04 -13.42
N ILE A 105 -2.34 -26.55 -12.48
CA ILE A 105 -3.65 -27.15 -12.16
C ILE A 105 -4.57 -27.17 -13.38
N GLU A 106 -4.58 -26.09 -14.18
CA GLU A 106 -5.36 -26.01 -15.43
C GLU A 106 -4.88 -27.07 -16.43
N THR A 107 -3.56 -27.15 -16.65
CA THR A 107 -2.97 -28.11 -17.60
C THR A 107 -3.09 -29.58 -17.18
N GLU A 108 -3.02 -29.90 -15.89
CA GLU A 108 -3.12 -31.27 -15.37
C GLU A 108 -4.57 -31.78 -15.34
N ARG A 109 -5.56 -30.88 -15.42
CA ARG A 109 -6.99 -31.22 -15.39
C ARG A 109 -7.73 -30.98 -16.71
N ASN A 110 -7.06 -30.51 -17.77
CA ASN A 110 -7.70 -30.03 -19.00
C ASN A 110 -8.85 -29.02 -18.71
N LEU A 111 -8.64 -28.14 -17.73
CA LEU A 111 -9.55 -27.03 -17.42
C LEU A 111 -9.23 -25.80 -18.27
#